data_AF-A0A1B6I6C1-F1
#
_entry.id   AF-A0A1B6I6C1-F1
#
_cell.length_a   1.000
_cell.length_b   1.000
_cell.length_c   1.000
_cell.angle_alpha   90.00
_cell.angle_beta   90.00
_cell.angle_gamma   90.00
#
_symmetry.space_group_name_H-M   'P 1'
#
loop_
_entity.id
_entity.type
_entity.pdbx_description
1 polymer ?
#
loop_
_entity_poly.entity_id
_entity_poly.type
_entity_poly.pdbx_seq_one_letter_code
_entity_poly.pdbx_strand_id
1 'polypeptide(L)'
;QGWRVGFLGLLHLEVFNQRLEQEYGAEALMTAPSVPYRVTIKGKKNIAKYKTSELIISDPSKLPDINIINNISEPIVTGKIITPYKYMNSIMMLCGEQPSSLP
;
A
#
# COMPACT_ATOMS: atom_id res chain seq x y z
N GLN A 1 9.96 -20.39 5.74
CA GLN A 1 8.97 -19.74 6.63
C GLN A 1 9.42 -18.30 6.85
N GLY A 2 8.51 -17.33 6.74
CA GLY A 2 8.83 -15.91 6.86
C GLY A 2 7.88 -15.20 7.82
N TRP A 3 8.20 -13.97 8.20
CA TRP A 3 7.44 -13.18 9.16
C TRP A 3 6.82 -11.97 8.45
N ARG A 4 5.54 -11.69 8.72
CA ARG A 4 4.88 -10.46 8.27
C ARG A 4 4.95 -9.44 9.38
N VAL A 5 5.75 -8.39 9.17
CA VAL A 5 5.93 -7.29 10.11
C VAL A 5 5.43 -6.00 9.45
N GLY A 6 4.62 -5.23 10.18
CA GLY A 6 4.13 -3.93 9.72
C GLY A 6 5.09 -2.80 10.11
N PHE A 7 5.37 -1.90 9.17
CA PHE A 7 6.24 -0.74 9.40
C PHE A 7 5.49 0.55 9.09
N LEU A 8 5.88 1.64 9.76
CA LEU A 8 5.27 2.96 9.61
C LEU A 8 5.67 3.67 8.30
N GLY A 9 6.72 3.20 7.63
CA GLY A 9 7.21 3.75 6.37
C GLY A 9 8.51 3.09 5.92
N LEU A 10 9.00 3.50 4.75
CA LEU A 10 10.22 2.96 4.14
C LEU A 10 11.45 3.21 5.01
N LEU A 11 11.59 4.41 5.59
CA LEU A 11 12.71 4.70 6.48
C LEU A 11 12.72 3.78 7.72
N HIS A 12 11.54 3.50 8.29
CA HIS A 12 11.43 2.60 9.44
C HIS A 12 11.87 1.18 9.07
N LEU A 13 11.57 0.74 7.84
CA LEU A 13 12.03 -0.53 7.30
C LEU A 13 13.54 -0.59 7.16
N GLU A 14 14.15 0.45 6.58
CA GLU A 14 15.59 0.53 6.35
C GLU A 14 16.37 0.52 7.67
N VAL A 15 15.95 1.32 8.65
CA VAL A 15 16.58 1.36 9.98
C VAL A 15 16.46 0.01 10.69
N PHE A 16 15.29 -0.64 10.59
CA PHE A 16 15.10 -1.97 11.17
C PHE A 16 16.02 -3.01 10.53
N ASN A 17 16.15 -3.01 9.21
CA ASN A 17 17.01 -3.94 8.51
C ASN A 17 18.49 -3.72 8.86
N GLN A 18 18.94 -2.46 8.87
CA GLN A 18 20.31 -2.10 9.26
C GLN A 18 20.61 -2.54 10.70
N ARG A 19 19.65 -2.37 11.63
CA ARG A 19 19.77 -2.83 13.02
C ARG A 19 19.87 -4.35 13.11
N LEU A 20 19.07 -5.07 12.34
CA LEU A 20 19.07 -6.53 12.32
C LEU A 20 20.43 -7.08 11.86
N GLU A 21 21.00 -6.47 10.82
CA GLU A 21 22.30 -6.84 10.28
C GLU A 21 23.42 -6.52 11.28
N GLN A 22 23.42 -5.33 11.89
CA GLN A 22 24.47 -4.89 12.81
C GLN A 22 24.45 -5.60 14.17
N GLU A 23 23.26 -5.80 14.75
CA GLU A 23 23.12 -6.35 16.11
C GLU A 23 23.09 -7.89 16.12
N TYR A 24 22.54 -8.51 15.07
CA TYR A 24 22.29 -9.96 15.05
C TYR A 24 22.99 -10.68 13.89
N GLY A 25 23.69 -9.98 12.99
CA GLY A 25 24.35 -10.57 11.82
C GLY A 25 23.38 -11.29 10.88
N ALA A 26 22.09 -10.95 10.93
CA ALA A 26 21.04 -11.61 10.19
C ALA A 26 20.65 -10.77 8.97
N GLU A 27 20.68 -11.40 7.79
CA GLU A 27 20.25 -10.80 6.53
C GLU A 27 18.78 -11.17 6.25
N ALA A 28 17.89 -10.17 6.25
CA ALA A 28 16.47 -10.38 5.98
C ALA A 28 16.15 -10.17 4.49
N LEU A 29 15.63 -11.22 3.83
CA LEU A 29 15.06 -11.10 2.48
C LEU A 29 13.71 -10.40 2.56
N MET A 30 13.67 -9.14 2.15
CA MET A 30 12.48 -8.29 2.20
C MET A 30 11.69 -8.35 0.89
N THR A 31 10.38 -8.59 0.98
CA THR A 31 9.47 -8.49 -0.17
C THR A 31 8.89 -7.09 -0.30
N ALA A 32 8.46 -6.72 -1.50
CA ALA A 32 7.81 -5.42 -1.73
C ALA A 32 6.66 -5.17 -0.73
N PRO A 33 6.55 -3.96 -0.17
CA PRO A 33 5.47 -3.62 0.74
C PRO A 33 4.12 -3.68 0.00
N SER A 34 3.11 -4.29 0.64
CA SER A 34 1.75 -4.32 0.12
C SER A 34 0.89 -3.30 0.84
N VAL A 35 0.12 -2.51 0.09
CA VAL A 35 -0.87 -1.58 0.66
C VAL A 35 -2.21 -2.28 0.85
N PRO A 36 -2.95 -1.99 1.94
CA PRO A 36 -4.28 -2.54 2.14
C PRO A 36 -5.29 -1.86 1.20
N TYR A 37 -6.00 -2.65 0.42
CA TYR A 37 -7.09 -2.21 -0.45
C TYR A 37 -8.41 -2.21 0.30
N ARG A 38 -9.26 -1.21 0.05
CA ARG A 38 -10.65 -1.21 0.53
C ARG A 38 -11.57 -1.61 -0.61
N VAL A 39 -12.36 -2.65 -0.40
CA VAL A 39 -13.27 -3.21 -1.41
C VAL A 39 -14.71 -3.11 -0.92
N THR A 40 -15.57 -2.48 -1.70
CA THR A 40 -17.01 -2.41 -1.45
C THR A 40 -17.72 -3.56 -2.16
N ILE A 41 -18.53 -4.32 -1.45
CA ILE A 41 -19.24 -5.50 -1.98
C ILE A 41 -20.60 -5.11 -2.58
N LYS A 42 -20.94 -5.68 -3.73
CA LYS A 42 -22.23 -5.53 -4.40
C LYS A 42 -23.21 -6.66 -4.03
N GLY A 43 -24.43 -6.27 -3.66
CA GLY A 43 -25.60 -7.15 -3.54
C GLY A 43 -25.88 -7.69 -2.12
N LYS A 44 -27.16 -7.69 -1.72
CA LYS A 44 -27.63 -8.10 -0.38
C LYS A 44 -27.22 -9.52 0.02
N LYS A 45 -27.16 -10.47 -0.93
CA LYS A 45 -26.73 -11.86 -0.68
C LYS A 45 -25.25 -11.95 -0.31
N ASN A 46 -24.40 -11.15 -0.94
CA ASN A 46 -22.96 -11.14 -0.67
C ASN A 46 -22.64 -10.37 0.62
N ILE A 47 -23.36 -9.28 0.90
CA ILE A 47 -23.27 -8.57 2.20
C ILE A 47 -23.67 -9.50 3.36
N ALA A 48 -24.69 -10.35 3.18
CA ALA A 48 -25.04 -11.37 4.17
C ALA A 48 -23.97 -12.47 4.33
N LYS A 49 -23.29 -12.85 3.23
CA LYS A 49 -22.19 -13.84 3.24
C LYS A 49 -20.93 -13.31 3.95
N TYR A 50 -20.54 -12.08 3.65
CA TYR A 50 -19.35 -11.46 4.25
C TYR A 50 -19.65 -10.73 5.57
N LYS A 51 -20.93 -10.60 5.95
CA LYS A 51 -21.44 -9.85 7.11
C LYS A 51 -21.06 -8.36 7.15
N THR A 52 -20.41 -7.86 6.11
CA THR A 52 -19.97 -6.47 5.96
C THR A 52 -20.16 -6.02 4.52
N SER A 53 -20.40 -4.73 4.34
CA SER A 53 -20.42 -4.06 3.03
C SER A 53 -19.03 -3.69 2.54
N GLU A 54 -18.04 -3.63 3.43
CA GLU A 54 -16.67 -3.22 3.15
C GLU A 54 -15.67 -4.24 3.68
N LEU A 55 -14.72 -4.63 2.82
CA LEU A 55 -13.61 -5.52 3.16
C LEU A 55 -12.29 -4.77 3.02
N ILE A 56 -11.40 -4.94 4.00
CA ILE A 56 -10.02 -4.48 3.92
C ILE A 56 -9.16 -5.69 3.53
N ILE A 57 -8.53 -5.62 2.37
CA ILE A 57 -7.77 -6.73 1.78
C ILE A 57 -6.31 -6.31 1.68
N SER A 58 -5.48 -6.99 2.46
CA SER A 58 -4.03 -6.75 2.50
C SER A 58 -3.25 -7.68 1.56
N ASP A 59 -3.90 -8.74 1.07
CA ASP A 59 -3.31 -9.74 0.18
C ASP A 59 -4.10 -9.77 -1.13
N PRO A 60 -3.48 -9.49 -2.29
CA PRO A 60 -4.19 -9.45 -3.57
C PRO A 60 -4.85 -10.79 -3.93
N SER A 61 -4.29 -11.92 -3.48
CA SER A 61 -4.87 -13.25 -3.70
C SER A 61 -6.20 -13.49 -2.96
N LYS A 62 -6.54 -12.66 -1.98
CA LYS A 62 -7.81 -12.74 -1.23
C LYS A 62 -8.89 -11.81 -1.80
N LEU A 63 -8.64 -11.19 -2.95
CA LEU A 63 -9.63 -10.38 -3.65
C LEU A 63 -10.84 -11.26 -4.03
N PRO A 64 -12.08 -10.86 -3.67
CA PRO A 64 -13.27 -11.55 -4.12
C PRO A 64 -13.45 -11.42 -5.64
N ASP A 65 -14.27 -12.29 -6.23
CA ASP A 65 -14.57 -12.23 -7.66
C ASP A 65 -15.03 -10.83 -8.09
N ILE A 66 -14.57 -10.40 -9.26
CA ILE A 66 -14.83 -9.05 -9.79
C ILE A 66 -16.33 -8.75 -9.93
N ASN A 67 -17.16 -9.77 -10.13
CA ASN A 67 -18.62 -9.68 -10.21
C ASN A 67 -19.28 -9.28 -8.89
N ILE A 68 -18.58 -9.49 -7.77
CA ILE A 68 -19.03 -9.19 -6.41
C ILE A 68 -18.53 -7.81 -5.97
N ILE A 69 -17.54 -7.24 -6.66
CA ILE A 69 -16.93 -5.95 -6.33
C ILE A 69 -17.76 -4.81 -6.93
N ASN A 70 -18.11 -3.84 -6.10
CA ASN A 70 -18.74 -2.59 -6.54
C ASN A 70 -17.70 -1.50 -6.83
N ASN A 71 -16.74 -1.33 -5.91
CA ASN A 71 -15.64 -0.37 -6.02
C ASN A 71 -14.41 -0.89 -5.27
N ILE A 72 -13.23 -0.49 -5.75
CA ILE A 72 -11.94 -0.71 -5.10
C ILE A 72 -11.34 0.66 -4.84
N SER A 73 -10.84 0.89 -3.63
CA SER A 73 -10.19 2.13 -3.24
C SER A 73 -8.83 1.83 -2.65
N GLU A 74 -7.83 2.61 -3.08
CA GLU A 74 -6.47 2.56 -2.59
C GLU A 74 -6.23 3.67 -1.55
N PRO A 75 -5.31 3.47 -0.60
CA PRO A 75 -4.93 4.52 0.33
C PRO A 75 -4.12 5.60 -0.39
N ILE A 76 -4.65 6.81 -0.46
CA ILE A 76 -3.96 7.99 -1.01
C ILE A 76 -3.35 8.78 0.15
N VAL A 77 -2.14 9.31 -0.06
CA VAL A 77 -1.44 10.15 0.91
C VAL A 77 -1.21 11.55 0.35
N THR A 78 -1.38 12.57 1.19
CA THR A 78 -1.08 13.96 0.82
C THR A 78 0.35 14.30 1.25
N GLY A 79 1.26 14.41 0.28
CA GLY A 79 2.64 14.84 0.52
C GLY A 79 2.85 16.33 0.22
N LYS A 80 3.65 17.02 1.05
CA LYS A 80 4.09 18.40 0.77
C LYS A 80 5.58 18.41 0.47
N ILE A 81 5.95 18.81 -0.75
CA ILE A 81 7.34 18.94 -1.18
C ILE A 81 7.73 20.42 -1.18
N ILE A 82 8.83 20.75 -0.50
CA ILE A 82 9.40 22.11 -0.48
C ILE A 82 10.72 22.03 -1.25
N THR A 83 10.81 22.77 -2.35
CA THR A 83 11.98 22.76 -3.24
C THR A 83 12.21 24.16 -3.82
N PRO A 84 13.46 24.53 -4.17
CA PRO A 84 13.73 25.67 -5.03
C PRO A 84 13.05 25.55 -6.41
N TYR A 85 12.66 26.69 -7.00
CA TYR A 85 11.92 26.77 -8.27
C TYR A 85 12.61 26.04 -9.43
N LYS A 86 13.95 26.04 -9.46
CA LYS A 86 14.77 25.38 -10.50
C LYS A 86 14.44 23.90 -10.69
N TYR A 87 14.00 23.20 -9.64
CA TYR A 87 13.74 21.75 -9.68
C TYR A 87 12.25 21.41 -9.82
N MET A 88 11.37 22.41 -9.92
CA MET A 88 9.93 22.17 -9.92
C MET A 88 9.46 21.28 -11.09
N ASN A 89 9.96 21.53 -12.30
CA ASN A 89 9.60 20.72 -13.48
C ASN A 89 10.05 19.26 -13.33
N SER A 90 11.28 19.02 -12.85
CA SER A 90 11.78 17.65 -12.65
C SER A 90 10.97 16.89 -11.61
N ILE A 91 10.57 17.55 -10.52
CA ILE A 91 9.75 16.93 -9.48
C ILE A 91 8.33 16.67 -10.00
N MET A 92 7.72 17.60 -10.72
CA MET A 92 6.39 17.40 -11.30
C MET A 92 6.37 16.25 -12.32
N MET A 93 7.42 16.13 -13.14
CA MET A 93 7.57 15.02 -14.08
C MET A 93 7.66 13.68 -13.33
N LEU A 94 8.47 13.61 -12.26
CA LEU A 94 8.58 12.42 -11.42
C LEU A 94 7.24 12.04 -10.76
N CYS A 95 6.48 13.02 -10.28
CA CYS A 95 5.15 12.78 -9.71
C CYS A 95 4.12 12.35 -10.77
N GLY A 96 4.30 12.74 -12.04
CA GLY A 96 3.40 12.40 -13.14
C GLY A 96 3.61 10.98 -13.70
N GLU A 97 4.81 10.42 -13.56
CA GLU A 97 5.11 9.03 -13.96
C GLU A 97 4.42 7.99 -13.08
N GLN A 98 4.09 8.35 -11.83
CA GLN A 98 3.27 7.56 -10.93
C GLN A 98 1.83 8.14 -10.93
N PRO A 99 0.83 7.47 -11.52
CA PRO A 99 -0.53 7.99 -11.57
C PRO A 99 -1.14 8.02 -10.16
N SER A 100 -0.87 9.10 -9.43
CA SER A 100 -1.37 9.40 -8.08
C SER A 100 -2.63 10.27 -8.10
N SER A 101 -3.06 10.67 -9.30
CA SER A 101 -4.29 11.44 -9.53
C SER A 101 -5.02 10.89 -10.74
N LEU A 102 -6.14 10.20 -10.51
CA LEU A 102 -7.24 10.22 -11.48
C LEU A 102 -7.91 11.61 -11.39
N PRO A 103 -8.34 12.20 -12.52
CA PRO A 103 -8.97 13.51 -12.57
C PRO A 103 -10.29 13.59 -11.80
#